data_AF-A0A7C4C0K2-F1
#
_entry.id   AF-A0A7C4C0K2-F1
#
_cell.length_a   1.000
_cell.length_b   1.000
_cell.length_c   1.000
_cell.angle_alpha   90.00
_cell.angle_beta   90.00
_cell.angle_gamma   90.00
#
_symmetry.space_group_name_H-M   'P 1'
#
loop_
_entity.id
_entity.type
_entity.pdbx_description
1 polymer ?
#
loop_
_entity_poly.entity_id
_entity_poly.type
_entity_poly.pdbx_seq_one_letter_code
_entity_poly.pdbx_strand_id
1 'polypeptide(L)'
;MSGKASLWAFAVALFLLACSGGPNVRSVVAETSAPLVYVVPIEGMIDLGLAPFLSRTIGESKEAGAAAVLLDINTFGGRVDAAVAMRDTLLNSPVRTVAFVNQRAISAGALIALACETLVM
;
A
#
# COMPACT_ATOMS: atom_id res chain seq x y z
N MET A 1 -12.01 76.56 -11.44
CA MET A 1 -12.34 75.51 -10.44
C MET A 1 -12.08 74.09 -10.99
N SER A 2 -10.87 73.75 -11.47
CA SER A 2 -10.65 72.55 -12.33
C SER A 2 -9.58 71.55 -11.85
N GLY A 3 -8.94 71.73 -10.69
CA GLY A 3 -7.73 70.96 -10.32
C GLY A 3 -7.95 69.70 -9.47
N LYS A 4 -9.18 69.42 -9.00
CA LYS A 4 -9.41 68.38 -7.99
C LYS A 4 -9.80 67.03 -8.59
N ALA A 5 -10.40 66.98 -9.80
CA ALA A 5 -10.91 65.74 -10.39
C ALA A 5 -9.82 64.75 -10.85
N SER A 6 -8.63 65.22 -11.25
CA SER A 6 -7.54 64.33 -11.70
C SER A 6 -6.81 63.61 -10.56
N LEU A 7 -6.82 64.19 -9.35
CA LEU A 7 -6.12 63.62 -8.20
C LEU A 7 -6.85 62.37 -7.65
N TRP A 8 -8.19 62.35 -7.72
CA TRP A 8 -8.99 61.19 -7.34
C TRP A 8 -8.89 60.06 -8.36
N ALA A 9 -8.77 60.38 -9.65
CA ALA A 9 -8.59 59.37 -10.70
C ALA A 9 -7.27 58.61 -10.54
N PHE A 10 -6.19 59.29 -10.18
CA PHE A 10 -4.89 58.66 -9.89
C PHE A 10 -4.91 57.81 -8.62
N ALA A 11 -5.59 58.27 -7.57
CA ALA A 11 -5.72 57.51 -6.32
C ALA A 11 -6.50 56.20 -6.50
N VAL A 12 -7.57 56.21 -7.31
CA VAL A 12 -8.36 55.02 -7.63
C VAL A 12 -7.58 54.04 -8.52
N ALA A 13 -6.83 54.54 -9.51
CA ALA A 13 -5.99 53.71 -10.36
C ALA A 13 -4.85 53.02 -9.58
N LEU A 14 -4.24 53.72 -8.60
CA LEU A 14 -3.19 53.16 -7.76
C LEU A 14 -3.72 52.12 -6.76
N PHE A 15 -4.95 52.30 -6.28
CA PHE A 15 -5.62 51.33 -5.41
C PHE A 15 -6.05 50.06 -6.16
N LEU A 16 -6.50 50.19 -7.41
CA LEU A 16 -6.84 49.05 -8.27
C LEU A 16 -5.60 48.22 -8.67
N LEU A 17 -4.43 48.85 -8.83
CA LEU A 17 -3.18 48.16 -9.12
C LEU A 17 -2.58 47.42 -7.91
N ALA A 18 -2.92 47.85 -6.70
CA ALA A 18 -2.44 47.21 -5.46
C ALA A 18 -3.23 45.95 -5.07
N CYS A 19 -4.43 45.74 -5.64
CA CYS A 19 -5.29 44.59 -5.30
C CYS A 19 -5.07 43.35 -6.19
N SER A 20 -4.29 43.42 -7.27
CA SER A 20 -4.08 42.27 -8.18
C SER A 20 -2.93 41.33 -7.78
N GLY A 21 -2.26 41.57 -6.64
CA GLY A 21 -1.04 40.88 -6.22
C GLY A 21 -1.17 39.94 -5.01
N GLY A 22 -2.36 39.38 -4.75
CA GLY A 22 -2.54 38.43 -3.64
C GLY A 22 -1.63 37.19 -3.80
N PRO A 23 -0.99 36.69 -2.72
CA PRO A 23 -0.14 35.51 -2.82
C PRO A 23 -0.99 34.34 -3.33
N ASN A 24 -0.63 33.82 -4.49
CA ASN A 24 -1.20 32.60 -5.04
C ASN A 24 -0.77 31.43 -4.14
N VAL A 25 -1.54 31.17 -3.08
CA VAL A 25 -1.39 29.98 -2.26
C VAL A 25 -1.89 28.81 -3.10
N ARG A 26 -0.97 28.24 -3.88
CA ARG A 26 -1.22 27.01 -4.64
C ARG A 26 -1.30 25.88 -3.62
N SER A 27 -2.52 25.44 -3.30
CA SER A 27 -2.72 24.26 -2.47
C SER A 27 -2.16 23.05 -3.20
N VAL A 28 -0.96 22.62 -2.84
CA VAL A 28 -0.42 21.32 -3.26
C VAL A 28 -1.13 20.28 -2.40
N VAL A 29 -2.22 19.74 -2.93
CA VAL A 29 -2.82 18.54 -2.34
C VAL A 29 -1.91 17.40 -2.74
N ALA A 30 -1.09 16.92 -1.80
CA ALA A 30 -0.34 15.69 -1.99
C ALA A 30 -1.35 14.54 -2.04
N GLU A 31 -1.56 13.97 -3.24
CA GLU A 31 -2.25 12.68 -3.36
C GLU A 31 -1.37 11.63 -2.68
N THR A 32 -1.64 11.37 -1.40
CA THR A 32 -1.09 10.19 -0.74
C THR A 32 -1.85 8.99 -1.31
N SER A 33 -1.34 8.44 -2.41
CA SER A 33 -1.79 7.13 -2.89
C SER A 33 -1.63 6.15 -1.74
N ALA A 34 -2.72 5.50 -1.36
CA ALA A 34 -2.66 4.47 -0.32
C ALA A 34 -1.64 3.39 -0.74
N PRO A 35 -0.84 2.86 0.19
CA PRO A 35 0.11 1.79 -0.13
C PRO A 35 -0.64 0.56 -0.64
N LEU A 36 -0.18 0.01 -1.77
CA LEU A 36 -0.75 -1.20 -2.37
C LEU A 36 -0.39 -2.43 -1.54
N VAL A 37 -1.39 -3.23 -1.17
CA VAL A 37 -1.20 -4.49 -0.43
C VAL A 37 -1.90 -5.60 -1.17
N TYR A 38 -1.18 -6.69 -1.42
CA TYR A 38 -1.74 -7.91 -2.00
C TYR A 38 -2.27 -8.80 -0.90
N VAL A 39 -3.48 -9.33 -1.04
CA VAL A 39 -4.06 -10.28 -0.08
C VAL A 39 -4.10 -11.66 -0.72
N VAL A 40 -3.50 -12.63 -0.04
CA VAL A 40 -3.37 -14.02 -0.50
C VAL A 40 -4.13 -14.93 0.46
N PRO A 41 -5.28 -15.49 0.05
CA PRO A 41 -6.02 -16.41 0.90
C PRO A 41 -5.30 -17.77 0.96
N ILE A 42 -5.03 -18.23 2.18
CA ILE A 42 -4.50 -19.57 2.50
C ILE A 42 -5.57 -20.31 3.31
N GLU A 43 -6.60 -20.77 2.61
CA GLU A 43 -7.77 -21.40 3.20
C GLU A 43 -7.83 -22.90 2.92
N GLY A 44 -8.37 -23.67 3.85
CA GLY A 44 -8.60 -25.10 3.64
C GLY A 44 -7.32 -25.94 3.73
N MET A 45 -7.15 -26.93 2.85
CA MET A 45 -5.98 -27.81 2.86
C MET A 45 -4.82 -27.23 2.05
N ILE A 46 -3.60 -27.35 2.57
CA ILE A 46 -2.39 -27.00 1.82
C ILE A 46 -2.09 -28.09 0.78
N ASP A 47 -2.07 -27.72 -0.50
CA ASP A 47 -1.78 -28.61 -1.63
C ASP A 47 -0.63 -28.10 -2.52
N LEU A 48 -0.32 -28.85 -3.59
CA LEU A 48 0.76 -28.51 -4.52
C LEU A 48 0.51 -27.25 -5.37
N GLY A 49 -0.75 -26.81 -5.50
CA GLY A 49 -1.12 -25.65 -6.30
C GLY A 49 -0.85 -24.34 -5.59
N LEU A 50 -0.94 -24.32 -4.25
CA LEU A 50 -0.72 -23.09 -3.46
C LEU A 50 0.72 -22.59 -3.50
N ALA A 51 1.73 -23.48 -3.55
CA ALA A 51 3.14 -23.08 -3.61
C ALA A 51 3.48 -22.25 -4.88
N PRO A 52 3.21 -22.73 -6.10
CA PRO A 52 3.47 -21.93 -7.31
C PRO A 52 2.53 -20.72 -7.41
N PHE A 53 1.32 -20.77 -6.84
CA PHE A 53 0.45 -19.59 -6.74
C PHE A 53 1.09 -18.50 -5.90
N LEU A 54 1.50 -18.80 -4.66
CA LEU A 54 2.16 -17.85 -3.77
C LEU A 54 3.44 -17.26 -4.40
N SER A 55 4.26 -18.10 -5.03
CA SER A 55 5.47 -17.66 -5.73
C SER A 55 5.19 -16.65 -6.84
N ARG A 56 4.17 -16.90 -7.68
CA ARG A 56 3.73 -15.94 -8.70
C ARG A 56 3.24 -14.64 -8.08
N THR A 57 2.38 -14.71 -7.06
CA THR A 57 1.83 -13.53 -6.41
C THR A 57 2.90 -12.65 -5.78
N ILE A 58 3.94 -13.25 -5.17
CA ILE A 58 5.09 -12.49 -4.66
C ILE A 58 5.83 -11.78 -5.80
N GLY A 59 6.05 -12.46 -6.93
CA GLY A 59 6.61 -11.85 -8.14
C GLY A 59 5.79 -10.66 -8.65
N GLU A 60 4.49 -10.84 -8.83
CA GLU A 60 3.55 -9.80 -9.28
C GLU A 60 3.51 -8.61 -8.31
N SER A 61 3.47 -8.88 -7.00
CA SER A 61 3.48 -7.84 -5.97
C SER A 61 4.75 -6.99 -5.99
N LYS A 62 5.90 -7.62 -6.28
CA LYS A 62 7.18 -6.92 -6.45
C LYS A 62 7.15 -6.02 -7.68
N GLU A 63 6.70 -6.54 -8.81
CA GLU A 63 6.61 -5.78 -10.08
C GLU A 63 5.64 -4.60 -9.95
N ALA A 64 4.55 -4.76 -9.19
CA ALA A 64 3.58 -3.71 -8.90
C ALA A 64 4.06 -2.68 -7.86
N GLY A 65 5.23 -2.88 -7.23
CA GLY A 65 5.73 -2.00 -6.17
C GLY A 65 4.86 -2.03 -4.91
N ALA A 66 4.26 -3.18 -4.59
CA ALA A 66 3.43 -3.34 -3.41
C ALA A 66 4.23 -3.11 -2.12
N ALA A 67 3.58 -2.48 -1.14
CA ALA A 67 4.18 -2.26 0.17
C ALA A 67 4.25 -3.54 0.99
N ALA A 68 3.30 -4.46 0.81
CA ALA A 68 3.27 -5.75 1.50
C ALA A 68 2.42 -6.80 0.77
N VAL A 69 2.65 -8.07 1.12
CA VAL A 69 1.78 -9.20 0.84
C VAL A 69 1.23 -9.72 2.18
N LEU A 70 -0.09 -9.70 2.34
CA LEU A 70 -0.83 -10.23 3.48
C LEU A 70 -1.33 -11.64 3.14
N LEU A 71 -0.85 -12.65 3.85
CA LEU A 71 -1.42 -13.99 3.82
C LEU A 71 -2.55 -14.05 4.84
N ASP A 72 -3.78 -14.24 4.38
CA ASP A 72 -4.95 -14.50 5.23
C ASP A 72 -5.08 -16.02 5.43
N ILE A 73 -4.69 -16.51 6.61
CA ILE A 73 -4.45 -17.93 6.87
C ILE A 73 -5.56 -18.52 7.74
N ASN A 74 -6.27 -19.52 7.18
CA ASN A 74 -7.22 -20.36 7.89
C ASN A 74 -7.12 -21.81 7.40
N THR A 75 -6.22 -22.58 8.00
CA THR A 75 -5.89 -23.93 7.52
C THR A 75 -5.64 -24.94 8.63
N PHE A 76 -6.07 -26.18 8.41
CA PHE A 76 -5.70 -27.34 9.22
C PHE A 76 -4.32 -27.92 8.86
N GLY A 77 -3.65 -27.36 7.85
CA GLY A 77 -2.41 -27.85 7.28
C GLY A 77 -2.63 -28.65 6.01
N GLY A 78 -1.71 -29.55 5.69
CA GLY A 78 -1.75 -30.32 4.46
C GLY A 78 -0.38 -30.83 4.08
N ARG A 79 -0.07 -30.78 2.78
CA ARG A 79 1.17 -31.35 2.24
C ARG A 79 2.41 -30.58 2.71
N VAL A 80 3.37 -31.30 3.28
CA VAL A 80 4.56 -30.73 3.91
C VAL A 80 5.55 -30.16 2.89
N ASP A 81 5.75 -30.83 1.77
CA ASP A 81 6.60 -30.36 0.67
C ASP A 81 6.07 -29.07 0.02
N ALA A 82 4.75 -28.92 -0.11
CA ALA A 82 4.16 -27.65 -0.52
C ALA A 82 4.44 -26.54 0.52
N ALA A 83 4.27 -26.84 1.81
CA ALA A 83 4.56 -25.90 2.89
C ALA A 83 6.04 -25.50 2.94
N VAL A 84 6.96 -26.43 2.67
CA VAL A 84 8.41 -26.18 2.57
C VAL A 84 8.71 -25.23 1.39
N ALA A 85 8.11 -25.47 0.22
CA ALA A 85 8.28 -24.58 -0.93
C ALA A 85 7.71 -23.18 -0.67
N MET A 86 6.56 -23.09 0.00
CA MET A 86 5.97 -21.81 0.42
C MET A 86 6.87 -21.09 1.43
N ARG A 87 7.39 -21.79 2.45
CA ARG A 87 8.37 -21.26 3.41
C ARG A 87 9.57 -20.67 2.67
N ASP A 88 10.16 -21.41 1.74
CA ASP A 88 11.33 -20.95 0.98
C ASP A 88 11.03 -19.72 0.13
N THR A 89 9.84 -19.65 -0.44
CA THR A 89 9.40 -18.46 -1.18
C THR A 89 9.27 -17.25 -0.24
N LEU A 90 8.66 -17.43 0.94
CA LEU A 90 8.43 -16.36 1.91
C LEU A 90 9.73 -15.83 2.53
N LEU A 91 10.65 -16.72 2.91
CA LEU A 91 11.96 -16.35 3.47
C LEU A 91 12.84 -15.58 2.48
N ASN A 92 12.65 -15.82 1.18
CA ASN A 92 13.36 -15.12 0.11
C ASN A 92 12.53 -14.00 -0.54
N SER A 93 11.40 -13.63 0.07
CA SER A 93 10.51 -12.62 -0.49
C SER A 93 11.20 -11.25 -0.56
N PRO A 94 11.20 -10.58 -1.73
CA PRO A 94 11.69 -9.21 -1.86
C PRO A 94 10.67 -8.16 -1.39
N VAL A 95 9.45 -8.59 -1.03
CA VAL A 95 8.36 -7.75 -0.54
C VAL A 95 8.04 -8.15 0.90
N ARG A 96 7.65 -7.18 1.74
CA ARG A 96 7.26 -7.42 3.14
C ARG A 96 6.10 -8.42 3.20
N THR A 97 6.25 -9.48 3.98
CA THR A 97 5.21 -10.52 4.15
C THR A 97 4.58 -10.44 5.54
N VAL A 98 3.26 -10.51 5.58
CA VAL A 98 2.48 -10.50 6.82
C VAL A 98 1.58 -11.73 6.83
N ALA A 99 1.71 -12.59 7.82
CA ALA A 99 0.75 -13.64 8.09
C ALA A 99 -0.32 -13.12 9.06
N PHE A 100 -1.57 -13.09 8.61
CA PHE A 100 -2.74 -12.88 9.45
C PHE A 100 -3.45 -14.21 9.66
N VAL A 101 -3.43 -14.72 10.88
CA VAL A 101 -4.05 -16.00 11.22
C VAL A 101 -5.52 -15.79 11.56
N ASN A 102 -6.37 -15.86 10.54
CA ASN A 102 -7.81 -15.78 10.68
C ASN A 102 -8.37 -17.13 11.17
N GLN A 103 -8.49 -17.26 12.49
CA GLN A 103 -8.85 -18.44 13.27
C GLN A 103 -7.75 -19.48 13.52
N ARG A 104 -7.06 -20.00 12.48
CA ARG A 104 -6.11 -21.10 12.68
C ARG A 104 -5.04 -21.25 11.60
N ALA A 105 -3.85 -21.64 12.03
CA ALA A 105 -2.75 -22.06 11.17
C ALA A 105 -2.10 -23.31 11.77
N ILE A 106 -2.65 -24.49 11.48
CA ILE A 106 -2.23 -25.76 12.11
C ILE A 106 -1.24 -26.52 11.21
N SER A 107 -0.27 -27.22 11.82
CA SER A 107 0.69 -28.08 11.12
C SER A 107 1.47 -27.31 10.06
N ALA A 108 1.37 -27.68 8.78
CA ALA A 108 1.93 -26.95 7.65
C ALA A 108 1.60 -25.44 7.66
N GLY A 109 0.39 -25.07 8.12
CA GLY A 109 -0.01 -23.66 8.24
C GLY A 109 0.87 -22.87 9.21
N ALA A 110 1.29 -23.47 10.32
CA ALA A 110 2.17 -22.82 11.29
C ALA A 110 3.55 -22.53 10.69
N LEU A 111 4.10 -23.48 9.91
CA LEU A 111 5.37 -23.29 9.21
C LEU A 111 5.31 -22.12 8.22
N ILE A 112 4.21 -22.02 7.46
CA ILE A 112 3.97 -20.93 6.50
C ILE A 112 3.85 -19.59 7.24
N ALA A 113 3.06 -19.53 8.32
CA ALA A 113 2.87 -18.31 9.09
C ALA A 113 4.19 -17.81 9.70
N LEU A 114 4.99 -18.72 10.28
CA LEU A 114 6.30 -18.41 10.88
C LEU A 114 7.36 -17.97 9.86
N ALA A 115 7.18 -18.29 8.58
CA ALA A 115 8.09 -17.87 7.52
C ALA A 115 7.85 -16.42 7.07
N CYS A 116 6.73 -15.80 7.47
CA CYS A 116 6.46 -14.40 7.17
C CYS A 116 7.26 -13.47 8.10
N GLU A 117 7.57 -12.25 7.64
CA GLU A 117 8.29 -11.25 8.43
C GLU A 117 7.49 -10.81 9.67
N THR A 118 6.17 -10.69 9.52
CA THR A 118 5.26 -10.35 10.61
C THR A 118 4.18 -11.42 10.71
N LEU A 119 3.90 -11.87 11.93
CA LEU A 119 2.80 -12.78 12.22
C LEU A 119 1.87 -12.08 13.22
N VAL A 120 0.59 -11.99 12.86
CA VAL A 120 -0.48 -11.46 13.69
C VAL A 120 -1.64 -12.46 13.74
N MET A 121 -2.33 -12.51 14.88
CA MET A 121 -3.41 -13.46 15.19
C MET A 121 -4.59 -12.69 15.80
#